data_AF-A0A3D5GK17-F1
#
_entry.id   AF-A0A3D5GK17-F1
#
_cell.length_a   1.000
_cell.length_b   1.000
_cell.length_c   1.000
_cell.angle_alpha   90.00
_cell.angle_beta   90.00
_cell.angle_gamma   90.00
#
_symmetry.space_group_name_H-M   'P 1'
#
loop_
_entity.id
_entity.type
_entity.pdbx_description
1 polymer ?
#
loop_
_entity_poly.entity_id
_entity_poly.type
_entity_poly.pdbx_seq_one_letter_code
_entity_poly.pdbx_strand_id
1 'polypeptide(L)'
;MAAERDQSRQRGRVVSKHQRQHRITHLLSEQVVASQEQLVELLASEGIVSTQATVSRDLDDLGAVKVRVQGGSSVYAIPEHPADRNVPADQLRRVLGEWVVDVASSGNLVVLRTPPGSAHVVASALDRTGLEGSIGTVAG
;
A
#
# COMPACT_ATOMS: atom_id res chain seq x y z
N MET A 1 27.92 28.30 33.85
CA MET A 1 27.39 27.15 34.60
C MET A 1 25.87 27.27 34.65
N ALA A 2 25.20 26.73 33.63
CA ALA A 2 23.76 26.46 33.57
C ALA A 2 23.63 25.33 32.53
N ALA A 3 23.79 24.08 33.00
CA ALA A 3 22.67 23.12 33.08
C ALA A 3 22.05 22.90 31.68
N GLU A 4 22.68 22.15 30.76
CA GLU A 4 22.84 20.69 30.82
C GLU A 4 21.49 19.93 30.98
N ARG A 5 20.42 20.44 30.35
CA ARG A 5 19.11 19.77 30.27
C ARG A 5 18.45 19.94 28.89
N ASP A 6 18.95 19.23 27.88
CA ASP A 6 18.13 18.81 26.70
C ASP A 6 18.69 17.55 25.98
N GLN A 7 19.63 16.82 26.60
CA GLN A 7 20.24 15.62 25.99
C GLN A 7 19.37 14.35 26.12
N SER A 8 18.13 14.47 26.59
CA SER A 8 17.14 13.38 26.61
C SER A 8 16.32 13.25 25.32
N ARG A 9 16.64 14.01 24.27
CA ARG A 9 16.01 13.85 22.94
C ARG A 9 16.46 12.54 22.28
N GLN A 10 15.57 11.55 22.40
CA GLN A 10 15.33 10.42 21.51
C GLN A 10 16.43 9.33 21.43
N ARG A 11 16.38 8.37 22.37
CA ARG A 11 16.70 6.97 21.99
C ARG A 11 15.61 6.52 21.02
N GLY A 12 15.96 6.31 19.75
CA GLY A 12 15.00 5.79 18.77
C GLY A 12 14.36 4.50 19.27
N ARG A 13 13.03 4.41 19.19
CA ARG A 13 12.27 3.22 19.56
C ARG A 13 11.97 2.38 18.32
N VAL A 14 12.02 1.07 18.49
CA VAL A 14 11.42 0.12 17.55
C VAL A 14 9.94 0.00 17.89
N VAL A 15 9.07 0.18 16.91
CA VAL A 15 7.60 0.06 17.06
C VAL A 15 7.06 -1.15 16.31
N SER A 16 5.82 -1.54 16.63
CA SER A 16 5.14 -2.60 15.88
C SER A 16 4.93 -2.20 14.41
N LYS A 17 4.83 -3.20 13.54
CA LYS A 17 4.56 -3.00 12.11
C LYS A 17 3.33 -2.11 11.89
N HIS A 18 2.21 -2.44 12.56
CA HIS A 18 0.97 -1.68 12.45
C HIS A 18 1.14 -0.21 12.86
N GLN A 19 1.85 0.07 13.96
CA GLN A 19 2.09 1.44 14.40
C GLN A 19 2.97 2.22 13.41
N ARG A 20 4.01 1.57 12.86
CA ARG A 20 4.87 2.18 11.84
C ARG A 20 4.11 2.46 10.55
N GLN A 21 3.32 1.50 10.08
CA GLN A 21 2.48 1.63 8.88
C GLN A 21 1.45 2.75 9.02
N HIS A 22 0.75 2.82 10.16
CA HIS A 22 -0.16 3.93 10.45
C HIS A 22 0.55 5.28 10.37
N ARG A 23 1.80 5.38 10.87
CA ARG A 23 2.55 6.62 10.77
C ARG A 23 3.00 6.95 9.36
N ILE A 24 3.44 5.95 8.59
CA ILE A 24 3.77 6.10 7.17
C ILE A 24 2.55 6.66 6.41
N THR A 25 1.35 6.11 6.62
CA THR A 25 0.14 6.63 5.99
C THR A 25 -0.10 8.11 6.30
N HIS A 26 0.08 8.49 7.56
CA HIS A 26 -0.08 9.89 7.98
C HIS A 26 0.96 10.80 7.31
N LEU A 27 2.24 10.40 7.30
CA LEU A 27 3.32 11.16 6.66
C LEU A 27 3.07 11.38 5.17
N LEU A 28 2.56 10.36 4.46
CA LEU A 28 2.22 10.48 3.04
C LEU A 28 1.01 11.38 2.77
N SER A 29 0.09 11.52 3.74
CA SER A 29 -1.05 12.44 3.64
C SER A 29 -0.71 13.89 3.98
N GLU A 30 0.26 14.12 4.86
CA GLU A 30 0.61 15.47 5.33
C GLU A 30 1.61 16.18 4.42
N GLN A 31 2.45 15.44 3.71
CA GLN A 31 3.56 16.01 2.98
C GLN A 31 4.00 15.16 1.79
N VAL A 32 4.70 15.82 0.86
CA VAL A 32 5.28 15.18 -0.31
C VAL A 32 6.52 14.37 0.08
N VAL A 33 6.49 13.07 -0.21
CA VAL A 33 7.61 12.15 0.00
C VAL A 33 8.07 11.56 -1.33
N ALA A 34 9.29 11.88 -1.76
CA ALA A 34 9.82 11.52 -3.08
C ALA A 34 10.61 10.19 -3.09
N SER A 35 11.13 9.78 -1.93
CA SER A 35 11.98 8.59 -1.79
C SER A 35 11.73 7.84 -0.48
N GLN A 36 12.17 6.58 -0.45
CA GLN A 36 12.07 5.74 0.74
C GLN A 36 13.08 6.17 1.80
N GLU A 37 14.24 6.67 1.38
CA GLU A 37 15.25 7.28 2.26
C GLU A 37 14.66 8.47 3.01
N GLN A 38 13.94 9.35 2.32
CA GLN A 38 13.25 10.48 2.94
C GLN A 38 12.22 9.99 3.98
N LEU A 39 11.50 8.91 3.70
CA LEU A 39 10.54 8.34 4.65
C LEU A 39 11.23 7.74 5.89
N VAL A 40 12.42 7.14 5.72
CA VAL A 40 13.25 6.68 6.85
C VAL A 40 13.69 7.87 7.72
N GLU A 41 14.14 8.97 7.10
CA GLU A 41 14.54 10.19 7.81
C GLU A 41 13.37 10.82 8.58
N LEU A 42 12.18 10.87 7.99
CA LEU A 42 10.98 11.38 8.65
C LEU A 42 10.59 10.53 9.85
N LEU A 43 10.60 9.20 9.71
CA LEU A 43 10.36 8.29 10.84
C LEU A 43 11.41 8.46 11.93
N ALA A 44 12.68 8.63 11.57
CA ALA A 44 13.77 8.86 12.52
C ALA A 44 13.60 10.19 13.28
N SER A 45 13.09 11.25 12.63
CA SER A 45 12.81 12.54 13.27
C SER A 45 11.76 12.44 14.38
N GLU A 46 10.89 11.44 14.30
CA GLU A 46 9.89 11.10 15.32
C GLU A 46 10.38 10.06 16.32
N GLY A 47 11.66 9.67 16.23
CA GLY A 47 12.25 8.65 17.08
C GLY A 47 11.80 7.24 16.74
N ILE A 48 11.31 6.97 15.53
CA ILE A 48 10.99 5.61 15.04
C ILE A 48 12.16 5.08 14.23
N VAL A 49 12.76 3.98 14.69
CA VAL A 49 13.87 3.33 13.97
C VAL A 49 13.32 2.42 12.87
N SER A 50 13.75 2.64 11.63
CA SER A 50 13.41 1.81 10.47
C SER A 50 14.56 1.78 9.47
N THR A 51 14.54 0.80 8.57
CA THR A 51 15.49 0.70 7.44
C THR A 51 14.75 0.91 6.12
N GLN A 52 15.49 1.24 5.05
CA GLN A 52 14.90 1.36 3.71
C GLN A 52 14.20 0.06 3.27
N ALA A 53 14.76 -1.12 3.59
CA ALA A 53 14.15 -2.41 3.27
C ALA A 53 12.82 -2.63 4.03
N THR A 54 12.75 -2.19 5.30
CA THR A 54 11.53 -2.25 6.10
C THR A 54 10.47 -1.30 5.54
N VAL A 55 10.85 -0.06 5.25
CA VAL A 55 9.95 0.95 4.66
C VAL A 55 9.44 0.52 3.29
N SER A 56 10.29 -0.08 2.44
CA SER A 56 9.86 -0.60 1.15
C SER A 56 8.75 -1.63 1.30
N ARG A 57 8.94 -2.62 2.18
CA ARG A 57 7.91 -3.64 2.45
C ARG A 57 6.64 -3.03 3.02
N ASP A 58 6.76 -2.04 3.91
CA ASP A 58 5.58 -1.37 4.47
C ASP A 58 4.80 -0.62 3.38
N LEU A 59 5.49 0.07 2.46
CA LEU A 59 4.86 0.74 1.32
C LEU A 59 4.17 -0.26 0.38
N ASP A 60 4.81 -1.40 0.11
CA ASP A 60 4.23 -2.48 -0.70
C ASP A 60 2.96 -3.04 -0.03
N ASP A 61 3.03 -3.33 1.27
CA ASP A 61 1.90 -3.84 2.07
C ASP A 61 0.75 -2.82 2.15
N LEU A 62 1.07 -1.53 2.27
CA LEU A 62 0.10 -0.42 2.24
C LEU A 62 -0.43 -0.15 0.83
N GLY A 63 0.16 -0.76 -0.21
CA GLY A 63 -0.14 -0.52 -1.61
C GLY A 63 0.05 0.94 -2.01
N ALA A 64 1.11 1.56 -1.49
CA ALA A 64 1.54 2.89 -1.91
C ALA A 64 2.11 2.83 -3.34
N VAL A 65 1.78 3.83 -4.14
CA VAL A 65 2.22 3.94 -5.53
C VAL A 65 3.01 5.22 -5.73
N LYS A 66 3.91 5.22 -6.72
CA LYS A 66 4.67 6.40 -7.09
C LYS A 66 3.91 7.17 -8.17
N VAL A 67 3.31 8.29 -7.79
CA VAL A 67 2.53 9.17 -8.67
C VAL A 67 3.38 10.34 -9.14
N ARG A 68 3.16 10.78 -10.38
CA ARG A 68 3.83 11.96 -10.95
C ARG A 68 2.97 13.17 -10.67
N VAL A 69 3.50 14.14 -9.94
CA VAL A 69 2.80 15.40 -9.62
C VAL A 69 3.11 16.48 -10.66
N GLN A 70 2.25 17.51 -10.71
CA GLN A 70 2.50 18.67 -11.57
C GLN A 70 3.85 19.30 -11.19
N GLY A 71 4.75 19.43 -12.17
CA GLY A 71 6.15 19.79 -11.94
C GLY A 71 7.15 18.66 -12.25
N GLY A 72 6.68 17.45 -12.56
CA GLY A 72 7.52 16.36 -13.07
C GLY A 72 8.26 15.55 -12.00
N SER A 73 8.07 15.89 -10.73
CA SER A 73 8.52 15.10 -9.58
C SER A 73 7.62 13.89 -9.36
N SER A 74 8.18 12.82 -8.80
CA SER A 74 7.44 11.59 -8.49
C SER A 74 7.43 11.36 -6.99
N VAL A 75 6.25 11.10 -6.43
CA VAL A 75 5.98 11.08 -4.98
C VAL A 75 5.24 9.81 -4.61
N TYR A 76 5.41 9.34 -3.38
CA TYR A 76 4.62 8.23 -2.85
C TYR A 76 3.26 8.73 -2.37
N ALA A 77 2.21 7.99 -2.72
CA ALA A 77 0.86 8.20 -2.20
C ALA A 77 0.19 6.84 -1.97
N ILE A 78 -0.70 6.77 -0.99
CA ILE A 78 -1.59 5.61 -0.80
C ILE A 78 -2.94 5.99 -1.41
N PRO A 79 -3.39 5.31 -2.48
CA PRO A 79 -4.67 5.63 -3.09
C PRO A 79 -5.82 5.35 -2.11
N GLU A 80 -6.72 6.32 -1.92
CA GLU A 80 -7.85 6.22 -0.98
C GLU A 80 -8.94 5.27 -1.50
N HIS A 81 -9.08 5.16 -2.82
CA HIS A 81 -9.97 4.19 -3.46
C HIS A 81 -9.17 3.09 -4.17
N PRO A 82 -9.62 1.83 -4.12
CA PRO A 82 -9.04 0.74 -4.89
C PRO A 82 -8.96 1.03 -6.39
N ALA A 83 -9.85 1.89 -6.91
CA ALA A 83 -9.86 2.31 -8.31
C ALA A 83 -8.75 3.28 -8.71
N ASP A 84 -8.15 3.97 -7.74
CA ASP A 84 -7.01 4.86 -7.98
C ASP A 84 -5.67 4.10 -7.97
N ARG A 85 -5.69 2.80 -7.61
CA ARG A 85 -4.54 1.91 -7.81
C ARG A 85 -4.50 1.53 -9.27
N ASN A 86 -3.56 2.11 -10.02
CA ASN A 86 -3.13 1.56 -11.30
C ASN A 86 -2.47 0.19 -11.04
N VAL A 87 -3.25 -0.86 -10.82
CA VAL A 87 -2.73 -2.23 -10.90
C VAL A 87 -2.32 -2.45 -12.34
N PRO A 88 -1.05 -2.84 -12.60
CA PRO A 88 -0.63 -3.19 -13.94
C PRO A 88 -1.56 -4.28 -14.47
N ALA A 89 -2.20 -4.05 -15.63
CA ALA A 89 -3.14 -5.00 -16.23
C ALA A 89 -2.53 -6.41 -16.35
N ASP A 90 -1.21 -6.50 -16.45
CA ASP A 90 -0.44 -7.76 -16.50
C ASP A 90 -0.46 -8.54 -15.19
N GLN A 91 -0.53 -7.87 -14.04
CA GLN A 91 -0.67 -8.54 -12.74
C GLN A 91 -2.04 -9.19 -12.61
N LEU A 92 -3.11 -8.49 -12.98
CA LEU A 92 -4.46 -9.06 -12.99
C LEU A 92 -4.53 -10.25 -13.96
N ARG A 93 -4.01 -10.09 -15.18
CA ARG A 93 -3.96 -11.18 -16.17
C ARG A 93 -3.24 -12.41 -15.63
N ARG A 94 -2.11 -12.24 -14.94
CA ARG A 94 -1.38 -13.35 -14.32
C ARG A 94 -2.21 -14.04 -13.24
N VAL A 95 -2.82 -13.28 -12.33
CA VAL A 95 -3.65 -13.84 -11.25
C VAL A 95 -4.85 -14.59 -11.83
N LEU A 96 -5.53 -14.02 -12.81
CA LEU A 96 -6.66 -14.68 -13.46
C LEU A 96 -6.22 -15.97 -14.17
N GLY A 97 -5.13 -15.92 -14.94
CA GLY A 97 -4.63 -17.10 -15.65
C GLY A 97 -4.10 -18.21 -14.75
N GLU A 98 -3.63 -17.87 -13.55
CA GLU A 98 -3.11 -18.84 -12.57
C GLU A 98 -4.21 -19.47 -11.72
N TRP A 99 -5.25 -18.71 -11.36
CA TRP A 99 -6.19 -19.11 -10.32
C TRP A 99 -7.64 -19.30 -10.77
N VAL A 100 -8.06 -18.76 -11.91
CA VAL A 100 -9.44 -18.90 -12.39
C VAL A 100 -9.53 -20.15 -13.26
N VAL A 101 -10.37 -21.09 -12.85
CA VAL A 101 -10.61 -22.35 -13.58
C VAL A 101 -11.86 -22.30 -14.44
N ASP A 102 -12.84 -21.46 -14.09
CA ASP A 102 -14.07 -21.30 -14.84
C ASP A 102 -14.74 -19.95 -14.56
N VAL A 103 -15.52 -19.47 -15.53
CA VAL A 103 -16.20 -18.18 -15.50
C VAL A 103 -17.64 -18.36 -15.96
N ALA A 104 -18.59 -17.96 -15.14
CA ALA A 104 -20.01 -17.89 -15.49
C ALA A 104 -20.54 -16.48 -15.24
N SER A 105 -21.65 -16.13 -15.89
CA SER A 105 -22.36 -14.87 -15.63
C SER A 105 -23.86 -15.09 -15.56
N SER A 106 -24.54 -14.29 -14.74
CA SER A 106 -25.99 -14.26 -14.62
C SER A 106 -26.44 -12.86 -14.22
N GLY A 107 -27.12 -12.17 -15.13
CA GLY A 107 -27.50 -10.77 -14.94
C GLY A 107 -26.27 -9.90 -14.68
N ASN A 108 -26.27 -9.18 -13.56
CA ASN A 108 -25.18 -8.31 -13.11
C ASN A 108 -24.11 -9.03 -12.27
N LEU A 109 -24.14 -10.37 -12.19
CA LEU A 109 -23.15 -11.17 -11.45
C LEU A 109 -22.21 -11.89 -12.40
N VAL A 110 -20.91 -11.82 -12.10
CA VAL A 110 -19.87 -12.66 -12.67
C VAL A 110 -19.39 -13.60 -11.57
N VAL A 111 -19.44 -14.91 -11.83
CA VAL A 111 -19.03 -15.96 -10.90
C VAL A 111 -17.74 -16.58 -11.40
N LEU A 112 -16.69 -16.45 -10.59
CA LEU A 112 -15.38 -17.04 -10.87
C LEU A 112 -15.19 -18.28 -10.00
N ARG A 113 -14.82 -19.41 -10.61
CA ARG A 113 -14.38 -20.59 -9.87
C ARG A 113 -12.86 -20.58 -9.77
N THR A 114 -12.35 -20.95 -8.61
CA THR A 114 -10.92 -21.10 -8.33
C THR A 114 -10.65 -22.44 -7.63
N PRO A 115 -9.39 -22.89 -7.54
CA PRO A 115 -9.01 -23.93 -6.60
C PRO A 115 -9.38 -23.57 -5.16
N PRO A 116 -9.53 -24.57 -4.26
CA PRO A 116 -9.80 -24.33 -2.85
C PRO A 116 -8.77 -23.39 -2.21
N GLY A 117 -9.25 -22.36 -1.50
CA GLY A 117 -8.41 -21.38 -0.82
C GLY A 117 -7.89 -20.22 -1.66
N SER A 118 -8.18 -20.18 -2.97
CA SER A 118 -7.63 -19.14 -3.88
C SER A 118 -8.60 -18.01 -4.23
N ALA A 119 -9.89 -18.10 -3.86
CA ALA A 119 -10.90 -17.12 -4.25
C ALA A 119 -10.56 -15.69 -3.78
N HIS A 120 -10.05 -15.57 -2.55
CA HIS A 120 -9.64 -14.30 -1.96
C HIS A 120 -8.48 -13.62 -2.72
N VAL A 121 -7.58 -14.40 -3.32
CA VAL A 121 -6.47 -13.87 -4.14
C VAL A 121 -7.01 -13.19 -5.40
N VAL A 122 -7.97 -13.84 -6.05
CA VAL A 122 -8.61 -13.33 -7.28
C VAL A 122 -9.46 -12.10 -6.97
N ALA A 123 -10.29 -12.14 -5.92
CA ALA A 123 -11.10 -11.00 -5.48
C ALA A 123 -10.23 -9.78 -5.16
N SER A 124 -9.18 -9.96 -4.37
CA SER A 124 -8.24 -8.87 -4.05
C SER A 124 -7.56 -8.29 -5.29
N ALA A 125 -7.25 -9.10 -6.31
CA ALA A 125 -6.70 -8.59 -7.56
C ALA A 125 -7.71 -7.76 -8.35
N LEU A 126 -8.98 -8.19 -8.40
CA LEU A 126 -10.08 -7.48 -9.07
C LEU A 126 -10.44 -6.17 -8.37
N ASP A 127 -10.54 -6.15 -7.05
CA ASP A 127 -10.88 -4.93 -6.32
C ASP A 127 -9.85 -3.82 -6.56
N ARG A 128 -8.56 -4.20 -6.63
CA ARG A 128 -7.47 -3.25 -6.86
C ARG A 128 -7.43 -2.68 -8.29
N THR A 129 -8.21 -3.19 -9.25
CA THR A 129 -8.21 -2.65 -10.62
C THR A 129 -9.22 -1.54 -10.83
N GLY A 130 -10.14 -1.30 -9.89
CA GLY A 130 -11.15 -0.27 -10.06
C GLY A 130 -12.08 -0.48 -11.23
N LEU A 131 -12.40 -1.74 -11.55
CA LEU A 131 -13.11 -2.10 -12.77
C LEU A 131 -14.39 -1.27 -12.91
N GLU A 132 -14.48 -0.44 -13.95
CA GLU A 132 -15.61 0.45 -14.17
C GLU A 132 -16.91 -0.36 -14.29
N GLY A 133 -17.95 0.05 -13.56
CA GLY A 133 -19.22 -0.67 -13.48
C GLY A 133 -19.26 -1.82 -12.46
N SER A 134 -18.15 -2.14 -11.80
CA SER A 134 -18.13 -3.07 -10.65
C SER A 134 -18.38 -2.31 -9.34
N ILE A 135 -19.29 -2.84 -8.51
CA ILE A 135 -19.51 -2.33 -7.14
C ILE A 135 -18.47 -2.93 -6.18
N GLY A 136 -17.88 -4.08 -6.51
CA GLY A 136 -16.90 -4.78 -5.70
C GLY A 136 -16.99 -6.30 -5.89
N THR A 137 -16.16 -7.04 -5.15
CA THR A 137 -16.14 -8.52 -5.17
C THR A 137 -16.45 -9.14 -3.81
N VAL A 138 -16.93 -10.39 -3.82
CA VAL A 138 -17.12 -11.21 -2.61
C VAL A 138 -16.48 -12.57 -2.88
N ALA A 139 -15.57 -12.99 -2.00
CA ALA A 139 -14.89 -14.28 -2.07
C ALA A 139 -15.41 -15.26 -1.02
N GLY A 140 -15.46 -16.54 -1.39
CA GLY A 140 -15.71 -17.67 -0.49
C GLY A 140 -14.44 -18.28 0.08
#